data_AF-A0A921S9K2-F1
#
_entry.id   AF-A0A921S9K2-F1
#
_cell.length_a   1.000
_cell.length_b   1.000
_cell.length_c   1.000
_cell.angle_alpha   90.00
_cell.angle_beta   90.00
_cell.angle_gamma   90.00
#
_symmetry.space_group_name_H-M   'P 1'
#
loop_
_entity.id
_entity.type
_entity.pdbx_description
1 polymer ?
#
loop_
_entity_poly.entity_id
_entity_poly.type
_entity_poly.pdbx_seq_one_letter_code
_entity_poly.pdbx_strand_id
1 'polypeptide(L)'
;NRMAKAAEVVIPPTPVVVEEQPPAVVDPTGPKAIISLEQLEQFEAAESAVGRVELLQTALGVQHYPVNPRTSVLVDFCFGVLNFARDDAHLPPDKTLCLLTLAHELYMYSTQPLPAAESEASLSEPVPSSPDEKTEPEENGQTVVVKVLPSVAPADAYPMVEQAYEQFKDKIRRASGVMTCTTQSDEQSTDETPSPPASIATPFSPTEVAQIVAFFTSTFFRHLRAYQFLSRVARPGVVREKALVVETPLRPAALADATMSP
;
A
#
# COMPACT_ATOMS: atom_id res chain seq x y z
N ASN A 1 54.36 -64.33 19.55
CA ASN A 1 54.22 -64.23 21.02
C ASN A 1 53.86 -62.79 21.37
N ARG A 2 52.66 -62.60 21.95
CA ARG A 2 52.16 -61.45 22.75
C ARG A 2 52.37 -59.99 22.29
N MET A 3 51.24 -59.40 21.85
CA MET A 3 50.62 -58.13 22.27
C MET A 3 51.49 -57.06 22.96
N ALA A 4 51.46 -55.83 22.42
CA ALA A 4 51.02 -54.63 23.15
C ALA A 4 50.65 -53.52 22.17
N LYS A 5 49.52 -52.88 22.47
CA LYS A 5 48.77 -51.86 21.73
C LYS A 5 49.08 -50.50 22.37
N ALA A 6 49.36 -49.46 21.59
CA ALA A 6 49.27 -48.07 22.04
C ALA A 6 48.63 -47.26 20.90
N ALA A 7 47.44 -46.73 21.20
CA ALA A 7 46.57 -46.02 20.29
C ALA A 7 47.05 -44.58 20.09
N GLU A 8 47.07 -44.18 18.83
CA GLU A 8 47.30 -42.82 18.34
C GLU A 8 46.06 -41.97 18.64
N VAL A 9 46.23 -40.95 19.49
CA VAL A 9 45.17 -39.99 19.83
C VAL A 9 45.17 -38.91 18.75
N VAL A 10 44.37 -39.14 17.70
CA VAL A 10 44.01 -38.12 16.72
C VAL A 10 42.98 -37.21 17.36
N ILE A 11 43.39 -35.96 17.60
CA ILE A 11 42.54 -34.87 18.06
C ILE A 11 41.55 -34.56 16.92
N PRO A 12 40.23 -34.67 17.11
CA PRO A 12 39.26 -34.26 16.10
C PRO A 12 39.22 -32.72 16.02
N PRO A 13 39.21 -32.13 14.81
CA PRO A 13 39.03 -30.69 14.66
C PRO A 13 37.60 -30.30 15.04
N THR A 14 37.51 -29.23 15.83
CA THR A 14 36.31 -28.54 16.29
C THR A 14 35.33 -28.28 15.14
N PRO A 15 34.03 -28.59 15.26
CA PRO A 15 33.07 -28.26 14.22
C PRO A 15 32.88 -26.74 14.16
N VAL A 16 33.28 -26.15 13.03
CA VAL A 16 32.91 -24.78 12.67
C VAL A 16 31.41 -24.77 12.44
N VAL A 17 30.67 -24.21 13.38
CA VAL A 17 29.27 -23.84 13.20
C VAL A 17 29.26 -22.78 12.11
N VAL A 18 28.96 -23.20 10.88
CA VAL A 18 28.58 -22.28 9.81
C VAL A 18 27.20 -21.78 10.20
N GLU A 19 27.18 -20.61 10.83
CA GLU A 19 25.96 -19.83 11.00
C GLU A 19 25.45 -19.51 9.59
N GLU A 20 24.43 -20.25 9.17
CA GLU A 20 23.72 -20.06 7.91
C GLU A 20 23.06 -18.67 7.97
N GLN A 21 23.81 -17.69 7.50
CA GLN A 21 23.31 -16.34 7.26
C GLN A 21 22.11 -16.47 6.31
N PRO A 22 20.90 -16.06 6.73
CA PRO A 22 19.74 -16.15 5.86
C PRO A 22 20.05 -15.40 4.56
N PRO A 23 19.62 -15.92 3.39
CA PRO A 23 19.90 -15.28 2.12
C PRO A 23 19.45 -13.83 2.23
N ALA A 24 20.40 -12.92 1.99
CA ALA A 24 20.11 -11.50 1.91
C ALA A 24 18.91 -11.36 0.98
N VAL A 25 17.78 -10.92 1.54
CA VAL A 25 16.61 -10.55 0.77
C VAL A 25 17.09 -9.42 -0.12
N VAL A 26 17.44 -9.77 -1.36
CA VAL A 26 17.61 -8.81 -2.43
C VAL A 26 16.22 -8.24 -2.61
N ASP A 27 15.96 -7.14 -1.91
CA ASP A 27 14.75 -6.37 -2.09
C ASP A 27 14.76 -5.96 -3.57
N PRO A 28 13.83 -6.44 -4.40
CA PRO A 28 13.81 -6.03 -5.79
C PRO A 28 13.47 -4.54 -5.78
N THR A 29 14.46 -3.71 -6.09
CA THR A 29 14.36 -2.25 -6.25
C THR A 29 13.54 -1.92 -7.51
N GLY A 30 12.32 -2.42 -7.57
CA GLY A 30 11.31 -2.12 -8.56
C GLY A 30 10.03 -1.67 -7.85
N PRO A 31 9.12 -0.96 -8.55
CA PRO A 31 7.81 -0.66 -8.01
C PRO A 31 7.12 -1.98 -7.65
N LYS A 32 6.97 -2.24 -6.34
CA LYS A 32 6.35 -3.45 -5.84
C LYS A 32 4.90 -3.45 -6.28
N ALA A 33 4.51 -4.44 -7.08
CA ALA A 33 3.13 -4.60 -7.50
C ALA A 33 2.21 -4.60 -6.29
N ILE A 34 1.07 -3.93 -6.40
CA ILE A 34 0.15 -3.78 -5.26
C ILE A 34 -0.49 -5.10 -4.84
N ILE A 35 -0.55 -6.07 -5.76
CA ILE A 35 -0.96 -7.46 -5.54
C ILE A 35 0.09 -8.38 -6.17
N SER A 36 0.21 -9.59 -5.63
CA SER A 36 1.06 -10.64 -6.18
C SER A 36 0.44 -11.30 -7.42
N LEU A 37 1.27 -12.00 -8.20
CA LEU A 37 0.82 -12.81 -9.34
C LEU A 37 -0.18 -13.88 -8.91
N GLU A 38 0.08 -14.56 -7.79
CA GLU A 38 -0.83 -15.58 -7.23
C GLU A 38 -2.21 -15.00 -6.90
N GLN A 39 -2.26 -13.79 -6.36
CA GLN A 39 -3.53 -13.11 -6.06
C GLN A 39 -4.28 -12.72 -7.34
N LEU A 40 -3.57 -12.32 -8.40
CA LEU A 40 -4.19 -12.05 -9.70
C LEU A 40 -4.76 -13.33 -10.32
N GLU A 41 -4.03 -14.44 -10.26
CA GLU A 41 -4.51 -15.74 -10.75
C GLU A 41 -5.75 -16.22 -9.98
N GLN A 42 -5.76 -16.07 -8.65
CA GLN A 42 -6.94 -16.37 -7.82
C GLN A 42 -8.14 -15.48 -8.19
N PHE A 43 -7.90 -14.20 -8.46
CA PHE A 43 -8.91 -13.27 -8.92
C PHE A 43 -9.49 -13.69 -10.28
N GLU A 44 -8.65 -14.10 -11.22
CA GLU A 44 -9.08 -14.55 -12.54
C GLU A 44 -9.84 -15.89 -12.47
N ALA A 45 -9.39 -16.80 -11.60
CA ALA A 45 -10.02 -18.11 -11.38
C ALA A 45 -11.38 -18.03 -10.67
N ALA A 46 -11.66 -16.97 -9.92
CA ALA A 46 -12.93 -16.82 -9.22
C ALA A 46 -14.11 -16.68 -10.21
N GLU A 47 -15.14 -17.51 -10.02
CA GLU A 47 -16.31 -17.59 -10.92
C GLU A 47 -17.31 -16.45 -10.73
N SER A 48 -17.34 -15.83 -9.54
CA SER A 48 -18.31 -14.79 -9.20
C SER A 48 -17.65 -13.42 -9.02
N ALA A 49 -18.36 -12.36 -9.45
CA ALA A 49 -17.92 -10.98 -9.25
C ALA A 49 -17.78 -10.63 -7.75
N VAL A 50 -18.66 -11.18 -6.90
CA VAL A 50 -18.60 -10.98 -5.45
C VAL A 50 -17.32 -11.58 -4.87
N GLY A 51 -17.00 -12.84 -5.21
CA GLY A 51 -15.78 -13.49 -4.75
C GLY A 51 -14.51 -12.77 -5.23
N ARG A 52 -14.52 -12.23 -6.46
CA ARG A 52 -13.41 -11.40 -6.96
C ARG A 52 -13.21 -10.13 -6.17
N VAL A 53 -14.30 -9.45 -5.79
CA VAL A 53 -14.23 -8.24 -4.97
C VAL A 53 -13.74 -8.56 -3.55
N GLU A 54 -14.08 -9.70 -2.98
CA GLU A 54 -13.56 -10.16 -1.68
C GLU A 54 -12.06 -10.48 -1.71
N LEU A 55 -11.60 -11.17 -2.77
CA LEU A 55 -10.18 -11.44 -2.99
C LEU A 55 -9.39 -10.12 -3.16
N LEU A 56 -9.93 -9.18 -3.94
CA LEU A 56 -9.30 -7.88 -4.16
C LEU A 56 -9.23 -7.04 -2.87
N GLN A 57 -10.29 -7.05 -2.04
CA GLN A 57 -10.27 -6.40 -0.73
C GLN A 57 -9.16 -6.96 0.15
N THR A 58 -9.02 -8.29 0.18
CA THR A 58 -7.99 -8.98 0.95
C THR A 58 -6.60 -8.62 0.45
N ALA A 59 -6.40 -8.61 -0.88
CA ALA A 59 -5.13 -8.29 -1.51
C ALA A 59 -4.70 -6.83 -1.27
N LEU A 60 -5.65 -5.89 -1.30
CA LEU A 60 -5.41 -4.47 -1.00
C LEU A 60 -5.32 -4.16 0.50
N GLY A 61 -5.53 -5.14 1.38
CA GLY A 61 -5.53 -4.95 2.84
C GLY A 61 -6.67 -4.04 3.33
N VAL A 62 -7.75 -3.91 2.56
CA VAL A 62 -8.87 -3.03 2.87
C VAL A 62 -9.82 -3.71 3.84
N GLN A 63 -9.93 -3.15 5.03
CA GLN A 63 -10.94 -3.54 6.02
C GLN A 63 -12.17 -2.62 5.87
N HIS A 64 -13.38 -3.16 6.06
CA HIS A 64 -14.64 -2.40 6.07
C HIS A 64 -15.05 -1.75 4.73
N TYR A 65 -14.84 -2.46 3.60
CA TYR A 65 -15.29 -2.04 2.26
C TYR A 65 -16.68 -1.39 2.19
N PRO A 66 -17.77 -1.96 2.76
CA PRO A 66 -19.10 -1.36 2.65
C PRO A 66 -19.32 -0.13 3.54
N VAL A 67 -18.46 0.11 4.53
CA VAL A 67 -18.66 1.16 5.56
C VAL A 67 -17.85 2.41 5.23
N ASN A 68 -16.68 2.25 4.60
CA ASN A 68 -15.82 3.36 4.25
C ASN A 68 -15.91 3.66 2.74
N PRO A 69 -16.55 4.78 2.33
CA PRO A 69 -16.77 5.08 0.93
C PRO A 69 -15.46 5.36 0.17
N ARG A 70 -14.40 5.82 0.84
CA ARG A 70 -13.10 6.06 0.18
C ARG A 70 -12.47 4.75 -0.25
N THR A 71 -12.48 3.77 0.66
CA THR A 71 -11.96 2.43 0.35
C THR A 71 -12.85 1.67 -0.61
N SER A 72 -14.18 1.82 -0.51
CA SER A 72 -15.12 1.22 -1.48
C SER A 72 -14.77 1.67 -2.89
N VAL A 73 -14.62 2.97 -3.08
CA VAL A 73 -14.38 3.54 -4.41
C VAL A 73 -13.00 3.19 -4.96
N LEU A 74 -11.98 3.07 -4.10
CA LEU A 74 -10.66 2.56 -4.49
C LEU A 74 -10.76 1.12 -5.00
N VAL A 75 -11.42 0.23 -4.24
CA VAL A 75 -11.60 -1.17 -4.62
C VAL A 75 -12.40 -1.29 -5.92
N ASP A 76 -13.48 -0.52 -6.08
CA ASP A 76 -14.30 -0.51 -7.30
C ASP A 76 -13.49 -0.03 -8.51
N PHE A 77 -12.63 0.97 -8.33
CA PHE A 77 -11.74 1.46 -9.37
C PHE A 77 -10.72 0.39 -9.77
N CYS A 78 -10.02 -0.22 -8.82
CA CYS A 78 -9.09 -1.32 -9.08
C CYS A 78 -9.77 -2.53 -9.74
N PHE A 79 -10.99 -2.86 -9.30
CA PHE A 79 -11.82 -3.91 -9.91
C PHE A 79 -12.15 -3.60 -11.37
N GLY A 80 -12.53 -2.35 -11.66
CA GLY A 80 -12.77 -1.89 -13.03
C GLY A 80 -11.52 -1.99 -13.91
N VAL A 81 -10.34 -1.62 -13.38
CA VAL A 81 -9.05 -1.75 -14.09
C VAL A 81 -8.73 -3.20 -14.41
N LEU A 82 -8.92 -4.11 -13.46
CA LEU A 82 -8.68 -5.55 -13.64
C LEU A 82 -9.64 -6.16 -14.68
N ASN A 83 -10.92 -5.80 -14.63
CA ASN A 83 -11.89 -6.27 -15.63
C ASN A 83 -11.56 -5.72 -17.02
N PHE A 84 -11.19 -4.43 -17.13
CA PHE A 84 -10.74 -3.86 -18.41
C PHE A 84 -9.50 -4.60 -18.96
N ALA A 85 -8.49 -4.82 -18.12
CA ALA A 85 -7.27 -5.49 -18.51
C ALA A 85 -7.55 -6.89 -19.08
N ARG A 86 -8.49 -7.60 -18.48
CA ARG A 86 -8.85 -8.97 -18.86
C ARG A 86 -9.84 -9.05 -20.02
N ASP A 87 -10.94 -8.30 -19.95
CA ASP A 87 -12.11 -8.45 -20.82
C ASP A 87 -12.01 -7.60 -22.11
N ASP A 88 -11.43 -6.39 -22.03
CA ASP A 88 -11.36 -5.46 -23.16
C ASP A 88 -9.97 -5.43 -23.82
N ALA A 89 -8.91 -5.39 -23.02
CA ALA A 89 -7.54 -5.23 -23.49
C ALA A 89 -6.77 -6.56 -23.62
N HIS A 90 -7.29 -7.65 -23.04
CA HIS A 90 -6.70 -8.99 -23.04
C HIS A 90 -5.19 -9.00 -22.72
N LEU A 91 -4.81 -8.26 -21.68
CA LEU A 91 -3.42 -8.09 -21.28
C LEU A 91 -2.88 -9.35 -20.58
N PRO A 92 -1.60 -9.72 -20.80
CA PRO A 92 -0.95 -10.78 -20.04
C PRO A 92 -0.77 -10.36 -18.56
N PRO A 93 -0.60 -11.32 -17.64
CA PRO A 93 -0.56 -11.07 -16.20
C PRO A 93 0.45 -9.99 -15.78
N ASP A 94 1.67 -10.02 -16.34
CA ASP A 94 2.71 -9.03 -16.04
C ASP A 94 2.27 -7.60 -16.38
N LYS A 95 1.60 -7.42 -17.52
CA LYS A 95 1.08 -6.12 -17.96
C LYS A 95 -0.14 -5.71 -17.16
N THR A 96 -0.98 -6.66 -16.76
CA THR A 96 -2.13 -6.41 -15.87
C THR A 96 -1.68 -5.91 -14.50
N LEU A 97 -0.67 -6.53 -13.90
CA LEU A 97 -0.07 -6.09 -12.63
C LEU A 97 0.56 -4.70 -12.76
N CYS A 98 1.28 -4.45 -13.87
CA CYS A 98 1.85 -3.14 -14.17
C CYS A 98 0.75 -2.08 -14.29
N LEU A 99 -0.30 -2.34 -15.08
CA LEU A 99 -1.42 -1.42 -15.27
C LEU A 99 -2.14 -1.12 -13.96
N LEU A 100 -2.41 -2.14 -13.16
CA LEU A 100 -3.06 -1.99 -11.87
C LEU A 100 -2.22 -1.13 -10.91
N THR A 101 -0.90 -1.35 -10.89
CA THR A 101 0.03 -0.57 -10.06
C THR A 101 0.04 0.90 -10.50
N LEU A 102 0.11 1.17 -11.81
CA LEU A 102 0.04 2.53 -12.37
C LEU A 102 -1.29 3.20 -12.03
N ALA A 103 -2.40 2.47 -12.14
CA ALA A 103 -3.74 2.95 -11.83
C ALA A 103 -3.85 3.35 -10.36
N HIS A 104 -3.39 2.48 -9.45
CA HIS A 104 -3.41 2.73 -8.02
C HIS A 104 -2.55 3.94 -7.65
N GLU A 105 -1.33 4.03 -8.17
CA GLU A 105 -0.47 5.19 -7.93
C GLU A 105 -1.10 6.50 -8.44
N LEU A 106 -1.73 6.47 -9.61
CA LEU A 106 -2.43 7.62 -10.16
C LEU A 106 -3.63 8.02 -9.29
N TYR A 107 -4.40 7.05 -8.80
CA TYR A 107 -5.50 7.29 -7.88
C TYR A 107 -4.99 7.95 -6.60
N MET A 108 -3.96 7.38 -5.97
CA MET A 108 -3.39 7.91 -4.72
C MET A 108 -2.84 9.32 -4.91
N TYR A 109 -2.12 9.58 -6.00
CA TYR A 109 -1.65 10.92 -6.32
C TYR A 109 -2.80 11.91 -6.46
N SER A 110 -3.85 11.54 -7.18
CA SER A 110 -4.94 12.46 -7.50
C SER A 110 -5.92 12.69 -6.35
N THR A 111 -5.91 11.83 -5.33
CA THR A 111 -6.82 11.85 -4.17
C THR A 111 -6.12 12.17 -2.85
N GLN A 112 -4.81 12.38 -2.85
CA GLN A 112 -4.09 12.94 -1.72
C GLN A 112 -4.00 14.46 -1.85
N PRO A 113 -4.10 15.21 -0.73
CA PRO A 113 -3.82 16.62 -0.76
C PRO A 113 -2.33 16.84 -1.07
N LEU A 114 -2.05 17.82 -1.93
CA LEU A 114 -0.71 18.32 -2.18
C LEU A 114 -0.08 18.76 -0.84
N PRO A 115 1.22 18.49 -0.63
CA PRO A 115 1.90 19.03 0.54
C PRO A 115 1.71 20.55 0.53
N ALA A 116 1.16 21.08 1.62
CA ALA A 116 1.01 22.52 1.75
C ALA A 116 2.39 23.14 1.58
N ALA A 117 2.59 23.91 0.51
CA ALA A 117 3.65 24.90 0.50
C ALA A 117 3.41 25.75 1.76
N GLU A 118 4.36 25.74 2.69
CA GLU A 118 4.28 26.39 3.99
C GLU A 118 3.63 27.76 3.84
N SER A 119 2.32 27.81 4.08
CA SER A 119 1.58 29.05 3.98
C SER A 119 1.85 29.78 5.27
N GLU A 120 2.78 30.73 5.19
CA GLU A 120 2.89 31.82 6.12
C GLU A 120 1.53 32.53 6.21
N ALA A 121 0.73 32.11 7.16
CA ALA A 121 -0.36 32.89 7.71
C ALA A 121 -0.35 32.72 9.23
N SER A 122 0.80 33.08 9.81
CA SER A 122 0.81 33.75 11.11
C SER A 122 -0.04 35.00 10.97
N LEU A 123 -1.22 35.01 11.59
CA LEU A 123 -1.83 36.22 12.12
C LEU A 123 -2.72 35.80 13.29
N SER A 124 -2.09 35.85 14.46
CA SER A 124 -2.73 35.96 15.75
C SER A 124 -3.79 37.07 15.73
N GLU A 125 -5.01 36.78 16.20
CA GLU A 125 -5.81 37.80 16.86
C GLU A 125 -6.54 37.23 18.08
N PRO A 126 -6.65 38.02 19.16
CA PRO A 126 -6.88 37.54 20.51
C PRO A 126 -8.38 37.38 20.81
N VAL A 127 -8.69 36.36 21.60
CA VAL A 127 -10.01 36.18 22.22
C VAL A 127 -10.28 37.35 23.16
N PRO A 128 -11.42 38.08 23.05
CA PRO A 128 -11.82 39.02 24.09
C PRO A 128 -12.40 38.24 25.27
N SER A 129 -11.72 38.33 26.41
CA SER A 129 -12.19 37.88 27.72
C SER A 129 -13.33 38.76 28.22
N SER A 130 -14.40 38.16 28.75
CA SER A 130 -15.38 38.79 29.64
C SER A 130 -16.01 37.73 30.56
N PRO A 131 -16.46 38.09 31.78
CA PRO A 131 -16.09 37.36 32.99
C PRO A 131 -17.22 36.55 33.66
N ASP A 132 -16.77 35.66 34.55
CA ASP A 132 -17.40 34.97 35.70
C ASP A 132 -18.93 35.05 35.91
N GLU A 133 -19.56 33.87 36.04
CA GLU A 133 -20.39 33.60 37.22
C GLU A 133 -20.42 32.11 37.61
N LYS A 134 -20.42 31.90 38.91
CA LYS A 134 -20.16 30.70 39.72
C LYS A 134 -21.38 29.76 39.77
N THR A 135 -21.20 28.42 39.76
CA THR A 135 -21.89 27.43 40.65
C THR A 135 -21.26 26.03 40.49
N GLU A 136 -21.14 25.33 41.62
CA GLU A 136 -20.39 24.10 41.96
C GLU A 136 -20.94 22.77 41.40
N PRO A 137 -20.24 21.62 41.59
CA PRO A 137 -20.19 20.50 40.64
C PRO A 137 -21.16 19.35 40.99
N GLU A 138 -21.71 18.69 39.96
CA GLU A 138 -22.18 17.31 40.09
C GLU A 138 -21.60 16.41 39.00
N GLU A 139 -21.10 15.29 39.50
CA GLU A 139 -20.50 14.14 38.86
C GLU A 139 -21.48 13.46 37.91
N ASN A 140 -21.23 13.53 36.59
CA ASN A 140 -21.68 12.49 35.67
C ASN A 140 -21.04 12.61 34.28
N GLY A 141 -20.46 11.49 33.83
CA GLY A 141 -20.21 11.14 32.42
C GLY A 141 -19.61 12.23 31.55
N GLN A 142 -18.28 12.33 31.53
CA GLN A 142 -17.56 13.18 30.59
C GLN A 142 -17.72 12.65 29.16
N THR A 143 -18.81 13.09 28.54
CA THR A 143 -19.09 12.89 27.13
C THR A 143 -18.18 13.85 26.39
N VAL A 144 -17.02 13.37 25.93
CA VAL A 144 -16.18 14.16 25.02
C VAL A 144 -16.89 14.16 23.67
N VAL A 145 -17.81 15.12 23.48
CA VAL A 145 -18.27 15.50 22.15
C VAL A 145 -17.08 16.17 21.48
N VAL A 146 -16.24 15.38 20.81
CA VAL A 146 -15.27 15.94 19.89
C VAL A 146 -16.08 16.60 18.77
N LYS A 147 -16.27 17.91 18.90
CA LYS A 147 -16.73 18.76 17.80
C LYS A 147 -15.59 18.79 16.78
N VAL A 148 -15.49 17.73 15.97
CA VAL A 148 -14.61 17.71 14.81
C VAL A 148 -15.16 18.78 13.88
N LEU A 149 -14.55 19.96 13.91
CA LEU A 149 -14.80 20.96 12.88
C LEU A 149 -14.46 20.28 11.55
N PRO A 150 -15.36 20.22 10.56
CA PRO A 150 -15.04 19.63 9.28
C PRO A 150 -13.96 20.51 8.63
N SER A 151 -12.70 20.12 8.80
CA SER A 151 -11.61 20.67 8.02
C SER A 151 -11.81 20.16 6.60
N VAL A 152 -12.47 20.98 5.79
CA VAL A 152 -12.59 20.76 4.36
C VAL A 152 -11.31 21.30 3.76
N ALA A 153 -10.45 20.41 3.27
CA ALA A 153 -9.29 20.84 2.51
C ALA A 153 -9.76 21.69 1.31
N PRO A 154 -9.12 22.84 1.04
CA PRO A 154 -9.55 23.73 -0.03
C PRO A 154 -9.50 23.03 -1.38
N ALA A 155 -10.30 23.51 -2.33
CA ALA A 155 -10.40 22.87 -3.64
C ALA A 155 -9.09 22.88 -4.44
N ASP A 156 -8.14 23.71 -4.03
CA ASP A 156 -6.87 23.90 -4.69
C ASP A 156 -5.78 23.00 -4.06
N ALA A 157 -6.12 22.28 -3.00
CA ALA A 157 -5.22 21.37 -2.30
C ALA A 157 -5.02 20.04 -3.01
N TYR A 158 -5.60 19.79 -4.19
CA TYR A 158 -5.45 18.51 -4.90
C TYR A 158 -5.02 18.75 -6.34
N PRO A 159 -4.37 17.77 -7.00
CA PRO A 159 -3.94 17.92 -8.38
C PRO A 159 -5.11 18.22 -9.32
N MET A 160 -4.89 19.14 -10.27
CA MET A 160 -5.83 19.38 -11.36
C MET A 160 -5.85 18.18 -12.33
N VAL A 161 -6.90 18.09 -13.15
CA VAL A 161 -7.05 17.01 -14.15
C VAL A 161 -5.84 16.96 -15.07
N GLU A 162 -5.35 18.13 -15.49
CA GLU A 162 -4.20 18.30 -16.36
C GLU A 162 -2.93 17.74 -15.71
N GLN A 163 -2.72 17.99 -14.42
CA GLN A 163 -1.55 17.49 -13.68
C GLN A 163 -1.61 15.97 -13.50
N ALA A 164 -2.80 15.42 -13.19
CA ALA A 164 -3.00 13.97 -13.10
C ALA A 164 -2.80 13.29 -14.48
N TYR A 165 -3.26 13.93 -15.55
CA TYR A 165 -3.11 13.41 -16.91
C TYR A 165 -1.65 13.42 -17.39
N GLU A 166 -0.88 14.48 -17.10
CA GLU A 166 0.55 14.50 -17.39
C GLU A 166 1.31 13.42 -16.62
N GLN A 167 1.00 13.24 -15.32
CA GLN A 167 1.59 12.16 -14.54
C GLN A 167 1.27 10.78 -15.12
N PHE A 168 0.03 10.57 -15.56
CA PHE A 168 -0.40 9.35 -16.24
C PHE A 168 0.35 9.11 -17.55
N LYS A 169 0.49 10.15 -18.40
CA LYS A 169 1.27 10.06 -19.64
C LYS A 169 2.72 9.66 -19.37
N ASP A 170 3.35 10.26 -18.38
CA ASP A 170 4.75 9.98 -18.05
C ASP A 170 4.93 8.56 -17.50
N LYS A 171 3.97 8.07 -16.71
CA LYS A 171 3.93 6.71 -16.17
C LYS A 171 3.75 5.67 -17.30
N ILE A 172 2.77 5.87 -18.18
CA ILE A 172 2.55 4.99 -19.34
C ILE A 172 3.75 5.02 -20.28
N ARG A 173 4.32 6.20 -20.57
CA ARG A 173 5.50 6.32 -21.45
C ARG A 173 6.67 5.48 -20.94
N ARG A 174 6.94 5.53 -19.64
CA ARG A 174 7.97 4.70 -18.98
C ARG A 174 7.64 3.21 -19.06
N ALA A 175 6.39 2.83 -18.80
CA ALA A 175 5.95 1.43 -18.88
C ALA A 175 5.97 0.88 -20.32
N SER A 176 5.86 1.73 -21.33
CA SER A 176 6.04 1.38 -22.75
C SER A 176 7.52 1.32 -23.18
N GLY A 177 8.48 1.53 -22.28
CA GLY A 177 9.92 1.48 -22.60
C GLY A 177 10.43 2.70 -23.38
N VAL A 178 9.65 3.78 -23.47
CA VAL A 178 10.07 5.02 -24.12
C VAL A 178 10.82 5.87 -23.10
N MET A 179 12.05 5.44 -22.76
CA MET A 179 12.97 6.25 -21.95
C MET A 179 13.57 7.33 -22.86
N THR A 180 13.38 8.61 -22.54
CA THR A 180 14.09 9.70 -23.21
C THR A 180 15.54 9.68 -22.74
N CYS A 181 16.47 9.31 -23.61
CA CYS A 181 17.89 9.58 -23.43
C CYS A 181 18.08 11.11 -23.43
N THR A 182 18.04 11.75 -22.26
CA THR A 182 18.62 13.08 -22.12
C THR A 182 20.11 12.87 -21.87
N THR A 183 20.86 13.07 -22.94
CA THR A 183 22.31 13.04 -23.06
C THR A 183 22.98 13.92 -22.01
N GLN A 184 23.88 13.33 -21.22
CA GLN A 184 25.18 13.93 -20.93
C GLN A 184 26.27 12.91 -21.31
N SER A 185 26.94 13.22 -22.43
CA SER A 185 28.32 12.87 -22.80
C SER A 185 29.29 12.89 -21.62
N ASP A 186 30.42 12.18 -21.57
CA ASP A 186 31.14 11.30 -22.48
C ASP A 186 32.25 10.59 -21.65
N GLU A 187 32.85 9.54 -22.22
CA GLU A 187 34.16 8.92 -21.92
C GLU A 187 34.27 7.79 -20.85
N GLN A 188 34.34 6.55 -21.38
CA GLN A 188 35.52 5.66 -21.37
C GLN A 188 35.37 4.25 -20.74
N SER A 189 35.87 3.26 -21.50
CA SER A 189 36.36 1.91 -21.11
C SER A 189 35.31 0.78 -21.12
N THR A 190 35.19 0.05 -22.23
CA THR A 190 35.82 -1.27 -22.53
C THR A 190 35.30 -2.44 -21.69
N ASP A 191 34.64 -3.35 -22.41
CA ASP A 191 34.60 -4.81 -22.23
C ASP A 191 34.11 -5.32 -20.88
N GLU A 192 32.88 -5.83 -20.82
CA GLU A 192 32.54 -7.19 -20.37
C GLU A 192 31.05 -7.47 -20.65
N THR A 193 30.74 -8.72 -20.95
CA THR A 193 29.46 -9.31 -21.36
C THR A 193 28.21 -8.73 -20.66
N PRO A 194 27.18 -8.27 -21.39
CA PRO A 194 25.92 -7.92 -20.75
C PRO A 194 25.17 -9.22 -20.44
N SER A 195 25.29 -9.68 -19.20
CA SER A 195 24.24 -10.51 -18.59
C SER A 195 22.90 -9.78 -18.74
N PRO A 196 21.82 -10.45 -19.18
CA PRO A 196 20.54 -9.76 -19.36
C PRO A 196 20.08 -9.21 -18.01
N PRO A 197 19.70 -7.92 -17.91
CA PRO A 197 19.13 -7.41 -16.68
C PRO A 197 17.85 -8.20 -16.40
N ALA A 198 17.82 -8.83 -15.23
CA ALA A 198 16.65 -9.51 -14.71
C ALA A 198 15.46 -8.52 -14.64
N SER A 199 14.29 -9.00 -15.07
CA SER A 199 12.99 -8.31 -15.10
C SER A 199 12.81 -7.22 -16.15
N ILE A 200 12.88 -7.60 -17.44
CA ILE A 200 12.26 -6.80 -18.49
C ILE A 200 10.76 -7.08 -18.45
N ALA A 201 10.01 -6.27 -17.70
CA ALA A 201 8.56 -6.21 -17.86
C ALA A 201 8.27 -5.91 -19.34
N THR A 202 7.46 -6.76 -19.99
CA THR A 202 7.15 -6.60 -21.41
C THR A 202 6.46 -5.24 -21.64
N PRO A 203 6.99 -4.37 -22.51
CA PRO A 203 6.45 -3.03 -22.68
C PRO A 203 5.06 -3.07 -23.31
N PHE A 204 4.24 -2.06 -23.00
CA PHE A 204 2.94 -1.90 -23.65
C PHE A 204 3.08 -1.55 -25.13
N SER A 205 2.29 -2.21 -25.99
CA SER A 205 2.22 -1.90 -27.41
C SER A 205 1.45 -0.59 -27.66
N PRO A 206 1.64 0.08 -28.82
CA PRO A 206 0.89 1.30 -29.13
C PRO A 206 -0.64 1.12 -29.10
N THR A 207 -1.13 -0.05 -29.51
CA THR A 207 -2.56 -0.38 -29.48
C THR A 207 -3.07 -0.53 -28.05
N GLU A 208 -2.32 -1.24 -27.19
CA GLU A 208 -2.65 -1.39 -25.77
C GLU A 208 -2.67 -0.01 -25.08
N VAL A 209 -1.68 0.85 -25.36
CA VAL A 209 -1.64 2.21 -24.84
C VAL A 209 -2.88 3.02 -25.26
N ALA A 210 -3.29 2.94 -26.52
CA ALA A 210 -4.48 3.65 -27.01
C ALA A 210 -5.75 3.19 -26.27
N GLN A 211 -5.91 1.88 -26.05
CA GLN A 211 -7.02 1.32 -25.28
C GLN A 211 -7.00 1.77 -23.82
N ILE A 212 -5.82 1.73 -23.18
CA ILE A 212 -5.65 2.17 -21.79
C ILE A 212 -6.00 3.66 -21.67
N VAL A 213 -5.49 4.52 -22.56
CA VAL A 213 -5.81 5.95 -22.55
C VAL A 213 -7.32 6.18 -22.74
N ALA A 214 -7.96 5.48 -23.68
CA ALA A 214 -9.41 5.57 -23.89
C ALA A 214 -10.20 5.14 -22.65
N PHE A 215 -9.78 4.07 -21.99
CA PHE A 215 -10.39 3.60 -20.75
C PHE A 215 -10.25 4.64 -19.62
N PHE A 216 -9.05 5.13 -19.34
CA PHE A 216 -8.82 6.10 -18.25
C PHE A 216 -9.51 7.44 -18.51
N THR A 217 -9.53 7.92 -19.75
CA THR A 217 -10.20 9.18 -20.10
C THR A 217 -11.71 9.09 -19.95
N SER A 218 -12.31 7.96 -20.33
CA SER A 218 -13.76 7.73 -20.22
C SER A 218 -14.22 7.33 -18.82
N THR A 219 -13.33 6.81 -17.96
CA THR A 219 -13.68 6.36 -16.60
C THR A 219 -13.10 7.28 -15.53
N PHE A 220 -11.80 7.18 -15.28
CA PHE A 220 -11.10 7.84 -14.18
C PHE A 220 -11.13 9.36 -14.30
N PHE A 221 -10.64 9.92 -15.42
CA PHE A 221 -10.52 11.37 -15.58
C PHE A 221 -11.87 12.06 -15.69
N ARG A 222 -12.87 11.41 -16.31
CA ARG A 222 -14.25 11.91 -16.35
C ARG A 222 -14.82 12.10 -14.94
N HIS A 223 -14.46 11.22 -14.00
CA HIS A 223 -15.00 11.19 -12.63
C HIS A 223 -14.02 11.70 -11.57
N LEU A 224 -12.89 12.29 -11.97
CA LEU A 224 -11.81 12.66 -11.04
C LEU A 224 -12.28 13.59 -9.91
N ARG A 225 -13.11 14.57 -10.25
CA ARG A 225 -13.66 15.51 -9.24
C ARG A 225 -14.50 14.81 -8.18
N ALA A 226 -15.20 13.72 -8.53
CA ALA A 226 -15.97 12.95 -7.57
C ALA A 226 -15.05 12.18 -6.60
N TYR A 227 -13.98 11.56 -7.12
CA TYR A 227 -12.95 10.91 -6.28
C TYR A 227 -12.29 11.88 -5.31
N GLN A 228 -11.95 13.08 -5.79
CA GLN A 228 -11.37 14.14 -4.97
C GLN A 228 -12.36 14.66 -3.93
N PHE A 229 -13.63 14.83 -4.28
CA PHE A 229 -14.67 15.28 -3.35
C PHE A 229 -14.83 14.33 -2.16
N LEU A 230 -14.84 13.01 -2.40
CA LEU A 230 -14.90 12.01 -1.33
C LEU A 230 -13.71 12.09 -0.37
N SER A 231 -12.55 12.49 -0.90
CA SER A 231 -11.30 12.60 -0.15
C SER A 231 -11.20 13.93 0.61
N ARG A 232 -11.79 15.01 0.07
CA ARG A 232 -11.85 16.35 0.67
C ARG A 232 -12.78 16.45 1.87
N VAL A 233 -13.94 15.83 1.79
CA VAL A 233 -14.97 16.01 2.81
C VAL A 233 -14.63 15.16 4.02
N ALA A 234 -14.28 15.83 5.12
CA ALA A 234 -14.26 15.21 6.44
C ALA A 234 -15.68 14.77 6.80
N ARG A 235 -15.89 13.46 6.98
CA ARG A 235 -17.19 12.91 7.37
C ARG A 235 -17.22 12.73 8.88
N PRO A 236 -18.33 13.06 9.56
CA PRO A 236 -18.48 12.79 10.98
C PRO A 236 -18.37 11.27 11.19
N GLY A 237 -17.31 10.83 11.85
CA GLY A 237 -17.15 9.46 12.29
C GLY A 237 -17.94 9.24 13.58
N VAL A 238 -18.56 8.07 13.72
CA VAL A 238 -19.12 7.63 15.00
C VAL A 238 -18.13 6.65 15.60
N VAL A 239 -17.40 7.09 16.63
CA VAL A 239 -16.59 6.17 17.44
C VAL A 239 -17.56 5.39 18.32
N ARG A 240 -17.60 4.07 18.15
CA ARG A 240 -18.36 3.18 19.04
C ARG A 240 -17.38 2.45 19.93
N GLU A 241 -17.39 2.77 21.22
CA GLU A 241 -16.70 1.97 22.22
C GLU A 241 -17.47 0.66 22.43
N LYS A 242 -16.77 -0.46 22.35
CA LYS A 242 -17.33 -1.78 22.66
C LYS A 242 -16.56 -2.34 23.84
N ALA A 243 -17.24 -2.55 24.97
CA ALA A 243 -16.64 -3.24 26.10
C ALA A 243 -16.28 -4.67 25.68
N LEU A 244 -14.99 -4.98 25.65
CA LEU A 244 -14.49 -6.33 25.43
C LEU A 244 -14.31 -6.97 26.80
N VAL A 245 -14.99 -8.10 27.02
CA VAL A 245 -14.70 -8.95 28.18
C VAL A 245 -13.36 -9.62 27.91
N VAL A 246 -12.31 -9.17 28.58
CA VAL A 246 -10.99 -9.81 28.53
C VAL A 246 -10.95 -10.81 29.67
N GLU A 247 -10.85 -12.09 29.33
CA GLU A 247 -10.61 -13.12 30.35
C GLU A 247 -9.23 -12.88 30.98
N THR A 248 -9.18 -12.84 32.31
CA THR A 248 -7.91 -12.72 33.02
C THR A 248 -7.17 -14.05 32.91
N PRO A 249 -5.92 -14.07 32.40
CA PRO A 249 -5.17 -15.32 32.31
C PRO A 249 -5.00 -15.93 33.70
N LEU A 250 -5.15 -17.25 33.79
CA LEU A 250 -4.93 -18.00 35.03
C LEU A 250 -3.52 -17.69 35.56
N ARG A 251 -3.42 -17.46 36.87
CA ARG A 251 -2.11 -17.29 37.50
C ARG A 251 -1.32 -18.60 37.36
N PRO A 252 0.00 -18.52 37.07
CA PRO A 252 0.85 -19.70 37.13
C PRO A 252 0.73 -20.37 38.50
N ALA A 253 0.66 -21.70 38.53
CA ALA A 253 0.67 -22.45 39.78
C ALA A 253 1.93 -22.11 40.59
N ALA A 254 1.80 -22.01 41.91
CA ALA A 254 2.95 -21.76 42.76
C ALA A 254 3.89 -22.97 42.67
N LEU A 255 5.20 -22.74 42.68
CA LEU A 255 6.20 -23.82 42.72
C LEU A 255 6.06 -24.70 43.99
N ALA A 256 5.37 -24.20 45.01
CA ALA A 256 5.03 -24.96 46.22
C ALA A 256 3.98 -26.07 45.96
N ASP A 257 3.15 -25.93 44.93
CA ASP A 257 2.11 -26.89 44.55
C ASP A 257 2.64 -27.96 43.58
N ALA A 258 3.92 -27.89 43.21
CA ALA A 258 4.57 -28.87 42.34
C ALA A 258 4.83 -30.18 43.11
N THR A 259 3.87 -31.10 43.07
CA THR A 259 4.10 -32.49 43.49
C THR A 259 4.91 -33.22 42.43
N MET A 260 6.10 -33.71 42.78
CA MET A 260 6.82 -34.68 41.94
C MET A 260 5.98 -35.95 41.85
N SER A 261 5.51 -36.30 40.64
CA SER A 261 4.86 -37.59 40.43
C SER A 261 5.91 -38.71 40.54
N PRO A 262 5.57 -39.86 41.14
CA PRO A 262 6.45 -41.03 41.24
C PRO A 262 6.75 -41.67 39.88
#